data_AF-A0A1I2VQ45-F1
#
_entry.id   AF-A0A1I2VQ45-F1
#
_cell.length_a   1.000
_cell.length_b   1.000
_cell.length_c   1.000
_cell.angle_alpha   90.00
_cell.angle_beta   90.00
_cell.angle_gamma   90.00
#
_symmetry.space_group_name_H-M   'P 1'
#
loop_
_entity.id
_entity.type
_entity.pdbx_description
1 polymer ?
#
loop_
_entity_poly.entity_id
_entity_poly.type
_entity_poly.pdbx_seq_one_letter_code
_entity_poly.pdbx_strand_id
1 'polypeptide(L)'
;MKRYRRCFLIMALIGCLLLTMHLDGSVKQNKPALAFNGVRGKTVVIDPGHGGRDLGCKAGKQVEKDINLKVAQNLAKMLKLEGAEVKLTRNGDYEPGRWFFKRKNELDARIAQAAKYEADIYVSLHVNASSKNSKAGAVVFHNDANYSAGDLAQNIQRELRRIPAMVKRTSHARNYYVLTHLDIPAVVVEMGYLSNTRDFKQLQNSRYQKEIAHAIGTGINNYFNRANPVKTAGDLPAQKEKYVGQAGENKPGAFFLPKNPSKLLMLSEEVEAGDESFEDKSLAEKARLSLKKLAEGPRNNSELSSCIPRGVNIQDVQVLGTLARVDLKIDNVNLDSIGSEEEWIALSSIAYTLFELPQLHSVKLTVNGAEVRTLARHMDISKPLDRNKMSLTRVAGGLMEGKKAKVAIVIDDFGSSDRHGVKEMMQIDRPLTFAVMPNLENTTAESKQAAQRGYEVIVHLPLQPLKGKASWLGPGAITSNMTPVEIREQAIKDFNQVPYATGFNNHTGSLITSREDLITPVLEAAKDRGFMVLDSKTSEGSKMLEIAQNMGIACTQRDVFLDDIKNVAKIKKQLNLLAEKALAQGSAVGIGHVGNGGDKTARAIKEMIPVMEARGIEFVYLSELVH
;
A
#
# COMPACT_ATOMS: atom_id res chain seq x y z
N MET A 1 -45.08 59.62 45.32
CA MET A 1 -45.23 58.44 44.45
C MET A 1 -45.00 58.67 42.94
N LYS A 2 -45.24 59.86 42.36
CA LYS A 2 -45.03 60.09 40.90
C LYS A 2 -43.55 60.14 40.45
N ARG A 3 -42.59 60.58 41.28
CA ARG A 3 -41.15 60.61 40.94
C ARG A 3 -40.51 59.22 40.85
N TYR A 4 -40.85 58.31 41.76
CA TYR A 4 -40.33 56.93 41.75
C TYR A 4 -40.85 56.12 40.56
N ARG A 5 -42.10 56.35 40.12
CA ARG A 5 -42.65 55.72 38.91
C ARG A 5 -41.93 56.13 37.62
N ARG A 6 -41.44 57.38 37.51
CA ARG A 6 -40.67 57.82 36.34
C ARG A 6 -39.26 57.23 36.30
N CYS A 7 -38.58 57.14 37.44
CA CYS A 7 -37.27 56.46 37.49
C CYS A 7 -37.38 54.96 37.20
N PHE A 8 -38.45 54.30 37.67
CA PHE A 8 -38.66 52.88 37.39
C PHE A 8 -38.95 52.61 35.91
N LEU A 9 -39.72 53.49 35.24
CA LEU A 9 -39.98 53.39 33.81
C LEU A 9 -38.72 53.64 32.96
N ILE A 10 -37.85 54.59 33.37
CA ILE A 10 -36.60 54.86 32.65
C ILE A 10 -35.60 53.70 32.86
N MET A 11 -35.50 53.14 34.07
CA MET A 11 -34.66 51.98 34.34
C MET A 11 -35.18 50.71 33.63
N ALA A 12 -36.49 50.54 33.51
CA ALA A 12 -37.09 49.44 32.75
C ALA A 12 -36.89 49.61 31.24
N LEU A 13 -36.94 50.83 30.70
CA LEU A 13 -36.67 51.11 29.29
C LEU A 13 -35.19 50.91 28.95
N ILE A 14 -34.26 51.32 29.83
CA ILE A 14 -32.81 51.06 29.66
C ILE A 14 -32.52 49.56 29.81
N GLY A 15 -33.21 48.88 30.72
CA GLY A 15 -33.14 47.42 30.87
C GLY A 15 -33.64 46.68 29.61
N CYS A 16 -34.74 47.11 29.00
CA CYS A 16 -35.24 46.57 27.74
C CYS A 16 -34.31 46.89 26.57
N LEU A 17 -33.72 48.10 26.51
CA LEU A 17 -32.79 48.45 25.44
C LEU A 17 -31.49 47.63 25.52
N LEU A 18 -30.98 47.40 26.73
CA LEU A 18 -29.81 46.53 26.96
C LEU A 18 -30.11 45.05 26.72
N LEU A 19 -31.35 44.60 26.98
CA LEU A 19 -31.81 43.25 26.60
C LEU A 19 -31.87 43.09 25.07
N THR A 20 -32.27 44.13 24.34
CA THR A 20 -32.29 44.09 22.86
C THR A 20 -30.90 44.24 22.24
N MET A 21 -29.94 44.87 22.91
CA MET A 21 -28.55 44.98 22.44
C MET A 21 -27.64 43.81 22.87
N HIS A 22 -28.16 42.83 23.60
CA HIS A 22 -27.49 41.54 23.88
C HIS A 22 -28.17 40.32 23.22
N LEU A 23 -29.22 40.56 22.42
CA LEU A 23 -29.87 39.54 21.59
C LEU A 23 -29.63 39.74 20.08
N ASP A 24 -28.65 40.57 19.72
CA ASP A 24 -28.05 40.59 18.37
C ASP A 24 -26.79 39.71 18.30
N GLY A 25 -26.75 38.70 19.17
CA GLY A 25 -26.03 37.48 18.90
C GLY A 25 -26.69 36.81 17.72
N SER A 26 -26.34 37.27 16.52
CA SER A 26 -26.41 36.46 15.32
C SER A 26 -25.57 35.22 15.63
N VAL A 27 -26.26 34.21 16.16
CA VAL A 27 -25.92 32.81 16.02
C VAL A 27 -25.80 32.65 14.52
N LYS A 28 -24.60 32.92 13.99
CA LYS A 28 -24.13 32.27 12.78
C LYS A 28 -24.55 30.85 13.00
N GLN A 29 -25.56 30.40 12.23
CA GLN A 29 -25.83 28.98 12.15
C GLN A 29 -24.48 28.37 11.85
N ASN A 30 -23.91 27.71 12.86
CA ASN A 30 -22.75 26.90 12.66
C ASN A 30 -23.18 25.98 11.52
N LYS A 31 -22.60 26.19 10.34
CA LYS A 31 -22.59 25.17 9.30
C LYS A 31 -22.31 23.88 10.06
N PRO A 32 -23.15 22.84 9.93
CA PRO A 32 -22.90 21.61 10.66
C PRO A 32 -21.43 21.27 10.44
N ALA A 33 -20.69 21.10 11.54
CA ALA A 33 -19.30 20.71 11.48
C ALA A 33 -19.22 19.58 10.45
N LEU A 34 -18.37 19.76 9.42
CA LEU A 34 -18.09 18.77 8.39
C LEU A 34 -18.20 17.39 9.04
N ALA A 35 -19.19 16.59 8.66
CA ALA A 35 -19.42 15.31 9.30
C ALA A 35 -18.14 14.48 9.16
N PHE A 36 -17.39 14.37 10.25
CA PHE A 36 -16.14 13.60 10.37
C PHE A 36 -16.50 12.12 10.35
N ASN A 37 -16.85 11.59 9.18
CA ASN A 37 -17.34 10.22 9.02
C ASN A 37 -16.26 9.22 8.56
N GLY A 38 -15.01 9.66 8.38
CA GLY A 38 -13.95 8.81 7.84
C GLY A 38 -13.62 7.63 8.74
N VAL A 39 -13.45 7.89 10.04
CA VAL A 39 -13.09 6.87 11.03
C VAL A 39 -14.28 6.07 11.56
N ARG A 40 -15.50 6.35 11.11
CA ARG A 40 -16.70 5.74 11.66
C ARG A 40 -16.69 4.22 11.42
N GLY A 41 -16.82 3.44 12.49
CA GLY A 41 -16.78 1.98 12.44
C GLY A 41 -15.39 1.40 12.17
N LYS A 42 -14.33 2.23 12.20
CA LYS A 42 -12.93 1.78 12.08
C LYS A 42 -12.33 1.52 13.45
N THR A 43 -11.57 0.44 13.56
CA THR A 43 -10.80 0.12 14.76
C THR A 43 -9.43 0.79 14.72
N VAL A 44 -9.22 1.79 15.57
CA VAL A 44 -7.94 2.51 15.66
C VAL A 44 -7.23 2.09 16.93
N VAL A 45 -6.08 1.42 16.79
CA VAL A 45 -5.20 1.16 17.92
C VAL A 45 -4.23 2.32 18.09
N ILE A 46 -4.31 2.96 19.26
CA ILE A 46 -3.38 3.99 19.69
C ILE A 46 -2.42 3.35 20.67
N ASP A 47 -1.13 3.51 20.41
CA ASP A 47 -0.06 2.96 21.22
C ASP A 47 0.73 4.08 21.90
N PRO A 48 0.42 4.43 23.17
CA PRO A 48 1.28 5.33 23.91
C PRO A 48 2.60 4.63 24.21
N GLY A 49 3.68 5.06 23.56
CA GLY A 49 5.01 4.47 23.71
C GLY A 49 5.48 4.45 25.16
N HIS A 50 6.34 3.48 25.49
CA HIS A 50 6.89 3.26 26.84
C HIS A 50 5.80 2.96 27.89
N GLY A 51 6.06 3.12 29.18
CA GLY A 51 5.12 2.86 30.28
C GLY A 51 5.77 2.13 31.45
N GLY A 52 5.22 2.27 32.66
CA GLY A 52 5.74 1.59 33.84
C GLY A 52 7.20 1.96 34.11
N ARG A 53 8.11 0.98 34.10
CA ARG A 53 9.55 1.20 34.32
C ARG A 53 10.26 1.77 33.10
N ASP A 54 9.72 1.56 31.90
CA ASP A 54 10.23 2.20 30.70
C ASP A 54 9.77 3.66 30.67
N LEU A 55 10.69 4.57 30.99
CA LEU A 55 10.41 6.01 31.01
C LEU A 55 10.39 6.66 29.62
N GLY A 56 11.02 6.00 28.63
CA GLY A 56 11.47 6.65 27.41
C GLY A 56 12.52 7.72 27.68
N CYS A 57 12.59 8.74 26.83
CA CYS A 57 13.48 9.87 27.06
C CYS A 57 13.03 10.75 28.24
N LYS A 58 13.99 11.42 28.88
CA LYS A 58 13.77 12.24 30.08
C LYS A 58 14.48 13.58 29.95
N ALA A 59 13.81 14.65 30.37
CA ALA A 59 14.40 15.98 30.54
C ALA A 59 13.84 16.63 31.81
N GLY A 60 14.72 16.85 32.80
CA GLY A 60 14.30 17.33 34.12
C GLY A 60 13.33 16.37 34.81
N LYS A 61 12.15 16.87 35.21
CA LYS A 61 11.07 16.07 35.81
C LYS A 61 10.13 15.44 34.77
N GLN A 62 10.26 15.79 33.49
CA GLN A 62 9.38 15.29 32.44
C GLN A 62 9.96 14.01 31.83
N VAL A 63 9.10 13.02 31.66
CA VAL A 63 9.40 11.74 31.02
C VAL A 63 8.45 11.52 29.85
N GLU A 64 8.99 10.94 28.79
CA GLU A 64 8.28 10.70 27.53
C GLU A 64 6.98 9.92 27.73
N LYS A 65 7.01 8.85 28.53
CA LYS A 65 5.84 7.98 28.76
C LYS A 65 4.58 8.72 29.22
N ASP A 66 4.73 9.81 29.98
CA ASP A 66 3.63 10.58 30.54
C ASP A 66 3.00 11.49 29.47
N ILE A 67 3.83 12.05 28.60
CA ILE A 67 3.39 12.88 27.47
C ILE A 67 2.66 12.00 26.46
N ASN A 68 3.25 10.84 26.13
CA ASN A 68 2.64 9.85 25.23
C ASN A 68 1.24 9.45 25.71
N LEU A 69 1.09 9.12 27.00
CA LEU A 69 -0.19 8.72 27.57
C LEU A 69 -1.24 9.84 27.51
N LYS A 70 -0.86 11.07 27.85
CA LYS A 70 -1.78 12.22 27.84
C LYS A 70 -2.27 12.55 26.42
N VAL A 71 -1.36 12.57 25.44
CA VAL A 71 -1.74 12.81 24.04
C VAL A 71 -2.60 11.66 23.51
N ALA A 72 -2.26 10.41 23.82
CA ALA A 72 -3.04 9.24 23.42
C ALA A 72 -4.47 9.28 23.98
N GLN A 73 -4.65 9.68 25.24
CA GLN A 73 -5.98 9.82 25.86
C GLN A 73 -6.81 10.93 25.18
N ASN A 74 -6.19 12.06 24.84
CA ASN A 74 -6.84 13.13 24.09
C ASN A 74 -7.27 12.67 22.69
N LEU A 75 -6.36 12.01 21.96
CA LEU A 75 -6.63 11.46 20.63
C LEU A 75 -7.74 10.40 20.67
N ALA A 76 -7.68 9.49 21.64
CA ALA A 76 -8.68 8.44 21.81
C ALA A 76 -10.07 9.02 22.09
N LYS A 77 -10.16 10.04 22.94
CA LYS A 77 -11.42 10.72 23.21
C LYS A 77 -12.01 11.34 21.94
N MET A 78 -11.19 12.02 21.15
CA MET A 78 -11.63 12.64 19.89
C MET A 78 -12.12 11.60 18.88
N LEU A 79 -11.32 10.59 18.56
CA LEU A 79 -11.67 9.58 17.55
C LEU A 79 -12.92 8.75 17.95
N LYS A 80 -13.12 8.48 19.25
CA LYS A 80 -14.36 7.84 19.74
C LYS A 80 -15.59 8.70 19.49
N LEU A 81 -15.50 10.01 19.67
CA LEU A 81 -16.62 10.94 19.38
C LEU A 81 -16.95 10.98 17.89
N GLU A 82 -15.98 10.70 17.03
CA GLU A 82 -16.13 10.61 15.57
C GLU A 82 -16.56 9.20 15.11
N GLY A 83 -16.84 8.29 16.05
CA GLY A 83 -17.41 6.97 15.79
C GLY A 83 -16.39 5.87 15.50
N ALA A 84 -15.11 6.09 15.78
CA ALA A 84 -14.09 5.04 15.72
C ALA A 84 -14.17 4.11 16.95
N GLU A 85 -13.90 2.83 16.74
CA GLU A 85 -13.59 1.91 17.83
C GLU A 85 -12.13 2.09 18.25
N VAL A 86 -11.88 2.85 19.31
CA VAL A 86 -10.50 3.12 19.74
C VAL A 86 -10.05 2.19 20.85
N LYS A 87 -8.93 1.51 20.64
CA LYS A 87 -8.23 0.69 21.64
C LYS A 87 -6.87 1.29 21.96
N LEU A 88 -6.52 1.28 23.24
CA LEU A 88 -5.20 1.71 23.71
C LEU A 88 -4.39 0.46 24.10
N THR A 89 -3.11 0.40 23.73
CA THR A 89 -2.21 -0.68 24.20
C THR A 89 -1.95 -0.61 25.71
N ARG A 90 -1.96 0.62 26.25
CA ARG A 90 -2.05 0.93 27.68
C ARG A 90 -2.91 2.17 27.91
N ASN A 91 -3.70 2.16 28.98
CA ASN A 91 -4.52 3.29 29.42
C ASN A 91 -4.04 3.91 30.74
N GLY A 92 -2.93 3.41 31.29
CA GLY A 92 -2.29 3.86 32.52
C GLY A 92 -0.76 3.75 32.43
N ASP A 93 -0.10 3.93 33.58
CA ASP A 93 1.36 3.84 33.69
C ASP A 93 1.82 2.40 33.96
N TYR A 94 1.77 1.56 32.93
CA TYR A 94 2.27 0.18 32.94
C TYR A 94 2.79 -0.22 31.56
N GLU A 95 3.69 -1.19 31.51
CA GLU A 95 4.10 -1.85 30.27
C GLU A 95 3.00 -2.82 29.76
N PRO A 96 2.62 -2.76 28.47
CA PRO A 96 1.72 -3.75 27.86
C PRO A 96 2.20 -5.21 27.94
N GLY A 97 3.50 -5.45 28.05
CA GLY A 97 4.11 -6.78 28.16
C GLY A 97 5.12 -6.89 29.32
N ARG A 98 5.58 -8.11 29.62
CA ARG A 98 6.54 -8.37 30.71
C ARG A 98 7.96 -7.88 30.34
N TRP A 99 8.21 -6.59 30.56
CA TRP A 99 9.47 -5.90 30.24
C TRP A 99 10.72 -6.56 30.86
N PHE A 100 10.60 -7.15 32.06
CA PHE A 100 11.70 -7.78 32.81
C PHE A 100 12.46 -8.89 32.08
N PHE A 101 11.85 -9.57 31.10
CA PHE A 101 12.45 -10.76 30.50
C PHE A 101 13.14 -10.50 29.16
N LYS A 102 12.76 -9.43 28.42
CA LYS A 102 13.37 -8.92 27.17
C LYS A 102 12.52 -7.77 26.60
N ARG A 103 13.16 -6.68 26.12
CA ARG A 103 12.49 -5.55 25.40
C ARG A 103 11.62 -6.02 24.23
N LYS A 104 12.02 -7.10 23.55
CA LYS A 104 11.25 -7.72 22.47
C LYS A 104 9.86 -8.21 22.93
N ASN A 105 9.74 -8.79 24.13
CA ASN A 105 8.46 -9.30 24.64
C ASN A 105 7.43 -8.19 24.86
N GLU A 106 7.92 -6.98 25.17
CA GLU A 106 7.08 -5.81 25.37
C GLU A 106 6.54 -5.30 24.02
N LEU A 107 7.40 -5.21 23.01
CA LEU A 107 7.01 -4.83 21.66
C LEU A 107 6.09 -5.89 21.01
N ASP A 108 6.39 -7.18 21.23
CA ASP A 108 5.53 -8.29 20.79
C ASP A 108 4.13 -8.22 21.44
N ALA A 109 4.03 -7.78 22.69
CA ALA A 109 2.74 -7.59 23.36
C ALA A 109 1.91 -6.46 22.72
N ARG A 110 2.55 -5.34 22.35
CA ARG A 110 1.89 -4.23 21.63
C ARG A 110 1.38 -4.68 20.27
N ILE A 111 2.19 -5.44 19.53
CA ILE A 111 1.82 -6.04 18.24
C ILE A 111 0.65 -7.04 18.41
N ALA A 112 0.74 -7.92 19.41
CA ALA A 112 -0.29 -8.90 19.71
C ALA A 112 -1.62 -8.24 20.11
N GLN A 113 -1.59 -7.14 20.85
CA GLN A 113 -2.79 -6.35 21.16
C GLN A 113 -3.41 -5.76 19.89
N ALA A 114 -2.61 -5.16 19.01
CA ALA A 114 -3.12 -4.61 17.75
C ALA A 114 -3.79 -5.68 16.87
N ALA A 115 -3.17 -6.86 16.77
CA ALA A 115 -3.74 -8.00 16.07
C ALA A 115 -5.02 -8.53 16.75
N LYS A 116 -5.02 -8.65 18.09
CA LYS A 116 -6.19 -9.08 18.88
C LYS A 116 -7.39 -8.16 18.70
N TYR A 117 -7.15 -6.87 18.55
CA TYR A 117 -8.21 -5.88 18.36
C TYR A 117 -8.66 -5.75 16.90
N GLU A 118 -8.08 -6.51 15.96
CA GLU A 118 -8.41 -6.42 14.53
C GLU A 118 -8.33 -4.98 14.01
N ALA A 119 -7.26 -4.27 14.39
CA ALA A 119 -7.14 -2.85 14.11
C ALA A 119 -7.05 -2.56 12.60
N ASP A 120 -7.81 -1.56 12.12
CA ASP A 120 -7.68 -1.02 10.76
C ASP A 120 -6.37 -0.22 10.60
N ILE A 121 -5.93 0.49 11.64
CA ILE A 121 -4.65 1.20 11.68
C ILE A 121 -4.02 1.16 13.08
N TYR A 122 -2.69 1.35 13.13
CA TYR A 122 -1.90 1.45 14.36
C TYR A 122 -1.14 2.77 14.43
N VAL A 123 -1.28 3.51 15.54
CA VAL A 123 -0.66 4.82 15.73
C VAL A 123 0.14 4.83 17.03
N SER A 124 1.46 4.67 16.92
CA SER A 124 2.40 4.77 18.04
C SER A 124 2.74 6.22 18.31
N LEU A 125 2.60 6.67 19.55
CA LEU A 125 2.94 8.03 19.97
C LEU A 125 4.21 8.03 20.81
N HIS A 126 5.20 8.81 20.39
CA HIS A 126 6.51 8.94 21.01
C HIS A 126 6.96 10.40 21.11
N VAL A 127 8.00 10.65 21.91
CA VAL A 127 8.73 11.92 21.92
C VAL A 127 10.21 11.64 21.73
N ASN A 128 10.82 12.37 20.81
CA ASN A 128 12.18 12.12 20.40
C ASN A 128 13.19 12.77 21.35
N ALA A 129 14.44 12.35 21.26
CA ALA A 129 15.57 12.98 21.91
C ALA A 129 16.82 12.90 21.02
N SER A 130 17.65 13.93 21.10
CA SER A 130 18.87 14.07 20.30
C SER A 130 19.97 14.70 21.14
N SER A 131 21.23 14.31 20.91
CA SER A 131 22.39 14.97 21.53
C SER A 131 22.53 16.44 21.11
N LYS A 132 21.96 16.81 19.95
CA LYS A 132 21.89 18.18 19.46
C LYS A 132 20.56 18.83 19.85
N ASN A 133 20.63 19.97 20.55
CA ASN A 133 19.46 20.78 20.91
C ASN A 133 18.74 21.35 19.66
N SER A 134 19.39 21.46 18.50
CA SER A 134 18.81 22.05 17.29
C SER A 134 17.72 21.21 16.60
N LYS A 135 17.56 19.92 16.93
CA LYS A 135 16.48 19.08 16.36
C LYS A 135 15.16 19.38 17.05
N ALA A 136 14.13 19.71 16.27
CA ALA A 136 12.80 20.10 16.76
C ALA A 136 11.70 19.70 15.76
N GLY A 137 10.45 19.74 16.21
CA GLY A 137 9.24 19.46 15.42
C GLY A 137 8.90 17.98 15.33
N ALA A 138 7.63 17.71 15.05
CA ALA A 138 7.12 16.35 14.96
C ALA A 138 7.47 15.68 13.63
N VAL A 139 7.81 14.39 13.68
CA VAL A 139 8.14 13.55 12.52
C VAL A 139 7.30 12.29 12.58
N VAL A 140 6.61 11.97 11.49
CA VAL A 140 5.87 10.71 11.35
C VAL A 140 6.70 9.71 10.58
N PHE A 141 6.93 8.56 11.18
CA PHE A 141 7.65 7.45 10.59
C PHE A 141 6.71 6.33 10.16
N HIS A 142 7.01 5.72 9.02
CA HIS A 142 6.30 4.58 8.46
C HIS A 142 7.27 3.56 7.89
N ASN A 143 6.78 2.36 7.58
CA ASN A 143 7.52 1.36 6.82
C ASN A 143 7.21 1.53 5.33
N ASP A 144 8.23 1.68 4.48
CA ASP A 144 8.06 1.86 3.02
C ASP A 144 7.50 0.62 2.32
N ALA A 145 7.64 -0.56 2.91
CA ALA A 145 7.03 -1.78 2.38
C ALA A 145 5.50 -1.76 2.48
N ASN A 146 4.91 -0.84 3.25
CA ASN A 146 3.46 -0.67 3.38
C ASN A 146 3.03 0.71 2.86
N TYR A 147 2.57 0.76 1.60
CA TYR A 147 2.14 2.00 0.94
C TYR A 147 1.05 2.75 1.74
N SER A 148 0.10 2.02 2.33
CA SER A 148 -0.97 2.62 3.13
C SER A 148 -0.45 3.28 4.42
N ALA A 149 0.66 2.77 4.99
CA ALA A 149 1.34 3.41 6.10
C ALA A 149 2.00 4.73 5.69
N GLY A 150 2.53 4.80 4.47
CA GLY A 150 3.04 6.04 3.86
C GLY A 150 1.97 7.11 3.70
N ASP A 151 0.80 6.75 3.14
CA ASP A 151 -0.33 7.68 2.99
C ASP A 151 -0.85 8.15 4.36
N LEU A 152 -1.06 7.24 5.31
CA LEU A 152 -1.43 7.59 6.69
C LEU A 152 -0.42 8.57 7.31
N ALA A 153 0.89 8.31 7.15
CA ALA A 153 1.94 9.16 7.68
C ALA A 153 1.94 10.56 7.06
N GLN A 154 1.74 10.67 5.75
CA GLN A 154 1.69 11.96 5.05
C GLN A 154 0.47 12.78 5.47
N ASN A 155 -0.70 12.15 5.60
CA ASN A 155 -1.92 12.83 6.07
C ASN A 155 -1.73 13.38 7.50
N ILE A 156 -1.17 12.57 8.42
CA ILE A 156 -0.87 13.00 9.79
C ILE A 156 0.20 14.10 9.80
N GLN A 157 1.30 13.94 9.06
CA GLN A 157 2.39 14.91 9.00
C GLN A 157 1.91 16.27 8.46
N ARG A 158 1.04 16.27 7.45
CA ARG A 158 0.48 17.49 6.86
C ARG A 158 -0.31 18.29 7.89
N GLU A 159 -1.14 17.64 8.70
CA GLU A 159 -1.89 18.32 9.76
C GLU A 159 -0.98 18.79 10.90
N LEU A 160 0.03 18.00 11.29
CA LEU A 160 1.03 18.41 12.29
C LEU A 160 1.79 19.68 11.86
N ARG A 161 2.11 19.82 10.57
CA ARG A 161 2.76 21.03 10.01
C ARG A 161 1.89 22.29 10.07
N ARG A 162 0.58 22.17 10.29
CA ARG A 162 -0.34 23.31 10.41
C ARG A 162 -0.35 23.92 11.80
N ILE A 163 0.18 23.22 12.82
CA ILE A 163 0.31 23.77 14.17
C ILE A 163 1.33 24.92 14.14
N PRO A 164 0.95 26.17 14.44
CA PRO A 164 1.83 27.33 14.25
C PRO A 164 3.14 27.26 15.05
N ALA A 165 3.10 26.63 16.22
CA ALA A 165 4.26 26.47 17.08
C ALA A 165 5.22 25.35 16.63
N MET A 166 4.82 24.48 15.69
CA MET A 166 5.55 23.30 15.24
C MET A 166 6.60 23.64 14.19
N VAL A 167 7.82 23.14 14.35
CA VAL A 167 8.82 23.17 13.26
C VAL A 167 8.37 22.22 12.15
N LYS A 168 8.33 22.73 10.92
CA LYS A 168 7.87 21.96 9.75
C LYS A 168 8.89 20.86 9.41
N ARG A 169 8.41 19.63 9.38
CA ARG A 169 9.15 18.41 9.00
C ARG A 169 8.36 17.63 7.95
N THR A 170 8.99 16.64 7.35
CA THR A 170 8.39 15.66 6.45
C THR A 170 8.30 14.31 7.15
N SER A 171 7.41 13.44 6.69
CA SER A 171 7.37 12.05 7.12
C SER A 171 8.56 11.30 6.50
N HIS A 172 8.98 10.21 7.14
CA HIS A 172 10.14 9.44 6.69
C HIS A 172 9.96 7.93 6.89
N ALA A 173 10.62 7.16 6.03
CA ALA A 173 10.74 5.72 6.17
C ALA A 173 11.62 5.30 7.35
N ARG A 174 11.16 4.39 8.20
CA ARG A 174 11.96 3.71 9.23
C ARG A 174 11.45 2.30 9.53
N ASN A 175 12.39 1.39 9.75
CA ASN A 175 12.13 0.00 10.13
C ASN A 175 12.06 -0.18 11.65
N TYR A 176 11.20 0.59 12.33
CA TYR A 176 10.91 0.31 13.74
C TYR A 176 10.25 -1.06 13.87
N TYR A 177 10.58 -1.80 14.94
CA TYR A 177 10.12 -3.18 15.13
C TYR A 177 8.59 -3.31 15.03
N VAL A 178 7.82 -2.42 15.65
CA VAL A 178 6.35 -2.43 15.55
C VAL A 178 5.87 -2.16 14.11
N LEU A 179 6.57 -1.33 13.33
CA LEU A 179 6.21 -1.01 11.95
C LEU A 179 6.56 -2.12 10.96
N THR A 180 7.51 -3.00 11.30
CA THR A 180 7.92 -4.13 10.46
C THR A 180 7.19 -5.42 10.78
N HIS A 181 6.46 -5.48 11.91
CA HIS A 181 5.76 -6.68 12.38
C HIS A 181 4.23 -6.49 12.46
N LEU A 182 3.72 -5.34 12.03
CA LEU A 182 2.29 -5.06 11.86
C LEU A 182 1.93 -5.05 10.37
N ASP A 183 0.95 -5.87 10.00
CA ASP A 183 0.47 -6.01 8.61
C ASP A 183 -0.63 -5.01 8.25
N ILE A 184 -0.84 -4.01 9.11
CA ILE A 184 -1.83 -2.93 8.96
C ILE A 184 -1.09 -1.60 8.80
N PRO A 185 -1.71 -0.56 8.21
CA PRO A 185 -1.09 0.76 8.14
C PRO A 185 -0.71 1.21 9.56
N ALA A 186 0.59 1.32 9.80
CA ALA A 186 1.17 1.60 11.09
C ALA A 186 2.12 2.78 11.00
N VAL A 187 2.03 3.69 11.95
CA VAL A 187 2.92 4.85 12.03
C VAL A 187 3.47 5.04 13.44
N VAL A 188 4.70 5.55 13.51
CA VAL A 188 5.29 6.09 14.75
C VAL A 188 5.34 7.61 14.61
N VAL A 189 4.57 8.30 15.45
CA VAL A 189 4.56 9.76 15.51
C VAL A 189 5.51 10.19 16.63
N GLU A 190 6.70 10.67 16.25
CA GLU A 190 7.56 11.42 17.15
C GLU A 190 7.02 12.85 17.26
N MET A 191 6.39 13.20 18.38
CA MET A 191 5.60 14.43 18.51
C MET A 191 6.43 15.71 18.72
N GLY A 192 7.75 15.59 18.84
CA GLY A 192 8.71 16.66 19.09
C GLY A 192 9.95 16.13 19.78
N TYR A 193 10.86 17.01 20.23
CA TYR A 193 12.11 16.62 20.89
C TYR A 193 12.21 17.12 22.34
N LEU A 194 12.29 16.24 23.35
CA LEU A 194 12.54 16.66 24.75
C LEU A 194 13.90 17.34 24.93
N SER A 195 14.87 17.03 24.07
CA SER A 195 16.19 17.64 24.07
C SER A 195 16.23 19.07 23.53
N ASN A 196 15.15 19.53 22.88
CA ASN A 196 15.04 20.89 22.34
C ASN A 196 14.25 21.79 23.27
N THR A 197 14.77 22.98 23.56
CA THR A 197 14.20 23.88 24.57
C THR A 197 12.81 24.39 24.21
N ARG A 198 12.49 24.57 22.92
CA ARG A 198 11.18 25.03 22.46
C ARG A 198 10.15 23.91 22.53
N ASP A 199 10.47 22.75 21.95
CA ASP A 199 9.60 21.58 21.98
C ASP A 199 9.36 21.12 23.43
N PHE A 200 10.39 21.09 24.27
CA PHE A 200 10.28 20.76 25.69
C PHE A 200 9.26 21.63 26.42
N LYS A 201 9.27 22.96 26.19
CA LYS A 201 8.29 23.89 26.77
C LYS A 201 6.88 23.64 26.24
N GLN A 202 6.74 23.40 24.94
CA GLN A 202 5.44 23.17 24.31
C GLN A 202 4.82 21.83 24.69
N LEU A 203 5.61 20.75 24.74
CA LEU A 203 5.16 19.40 25.06
C LEU A 203 4.66 19.25 26.51
N GLN A 204 5.00 20.18 27.40
CA GLN A 204 4.44 20.27 28.76
C GLN A 204 3.06 20.93 28.79
N ASN A 205 2.73 21.71 27.77
CA ASN A 205 1.51 22.48 27.71
C ASN A 205 0.33 21.58 27.29
N SER A 206 -0.69 21.49 28.15
CA SER A 206 -1.87 20.67 27.91
C SER A 206 -2.68 21.11 26.68
N ARG A 207 -2.67 22.40 26.33
CA ARG A 207 -3.28 22.92 25.10
C ARG A 207 -2.52 22.42 23.88
N TYR A 208 -1.20 22.50 23.88
CA TYR A 208 -0.37 22.01 22.78
C TYR A 208 -0.51 20.49 22.58
N GLN A 209 -0.58 19.72 23.68
CA GLN A 209 -0.88 18.29 23.62
C GLN A 209 -2.24 17.98 22.97
N LYS A 210 -3.27 18.80 23.22
CA LYS A 210 -4.58 18.70 22.55
C LYS A 210 -4.51 19.11 21.09
N GLU A 211 -3.73 20.13 20.74
CA GLU A 211 -3.50 20.55 19.35
C GLU A 211 -2.80 19.44 18.54
N ILE A 212 -1.79 18.77 19.12
CA ILE A 212 -1.15 17.59 18.52
C ILE A 212 -2.18 16.46 18.32
N ALA A 213 -2.93 16.10 19.37
CA ALA A 213 -3.95 15.07 19.27
C ALA A 213 -4.99 15.39 18.19
N HIS A 214 -5.42 16.65 18.11
CA HIS A 214 -6.37 17.10 17.10
C HIS A 214 -5.80 17.00 15.68
N ALA A 215 -4.55 17.41 15.48
CA ALA A 215 -3.87 17.31 14.18
C ALA A 215 -3.72 15.83 13.74
N ILE A 216 -3.31 14.95 14.67
CA ILE A 216 -3.19 13.51 14.39
C ILE A 216 -4.56 12.93 14.03
N GLY A 217 -5.60 13.19 14.83
CA GLY A 217 -6.96 12.70 14.57
C GLY A 217 -7.52 13.20 13.23
N THR A 218 -7.29 14.47 12.90
CA THR A 218 -7.67 15.05 11.60
C THR A 218 -6.95 14.35 10.45
N GLY A 219 -5.66 14.07 10.60
CA GLY A 219 -4.88 13.32 9.61
C GLY A 219 -5.42 11.90 9.41
N ILE A 220 -5.77 11.21 10.49
CA ILE A 220 -6.39 9.87 10.45
C ILE A 220 -7.75 9.91 9.75
N ASN A 221 -8.60 10.90 10.04
CA ASN A 221 -9.87 11.08 9.34
C ASN A 221 -9.69 11.30 7.85
N ASN A 222 -8.73 12.15 7.48
CA ASN A 222 -8.44 12.43 6.08
C ASN A 222 -7.95 11.19 5.32
N TYR A 223 -7.17 10.34 6.00
CA TYR A 223 -6.76 9.04 5.48
C TYR A 223 -7.98 8.15 5.15
N PHE A 224 -8.91 7.96 6.10
CA PHE A 224 -10.07 7.08 5.85
C PHE A 224 -11.14 7.70 4.93
N ASN A 225 -11.33 9.02 4.93
CA ASN A 225 -12.27 9.69 4.02
C ASN A 225 -11.90 9.53 2.54
N ARG A 226 -10.61 9.31 2.22
CA ARG A 226 -10.14 9.02 0.85
C ARG A 226 -10.25 7.54 0.48
N ALA A 227 -10.38 6.63 1.46
CA ALA A 227 -10.40 5.17 1.27
C ALA A 227 -11.81 4.57 1.07
N ASN A 228 -12.88 5.34 1.27
CA ASN A 228 -14.27 4.93 1.04
C ASN A 228 -14.89 5.70 -0.16
N PRO A 229 -14.99 5.12 -1.37
CA PRO A 229 -16.05 5.52 -2.29
C PRO A 229 -17.36 4.96 -1.71
N VAL A 230 -18.20 5.82 -1.16
CA VAL A 230 -19.56 5.43 -0.75
C VAL A 230 -20.28 4.83 -1.96
N LYS A 231 -20.58 3.52 -1.93
CA LYS A 231 -21.64 2.94 -2.75
C LYS A 231 -22.95 3.06 -1.98
N THR A 232 -23.78 4.00 -2.40
CA THR A 232 -25.22 3.80 -2.51
C THR A 232 -25.65 4.32 -3.87
N ALA A 233 -26.19 3.40 -4.69
CA ALA A 233 -26.97 3.75 -5.85
C ALA A 233 -28.28 4.40 -5.40
N GLY A 234 -28.75 5.40 -6.15
CA GLY A 234 -30.04 6.05 -5.94
C GLY A 234 -29.91 7.44 -5.33
N ASP A 235 -30.03 8.44 -6.20
CA ASP A 235 -30.39 9.84 -5.92
C ASP A 235 -29.52 10.67 -4.97
N LEU A 236 -28.57 11.42 -5.57
CA LEU A 236 -28.33 12.80 -5.17
C LEU A 236 -28.25 13.71 -6.42
N PRO A 237 -28.80 14.93 -6.33
CA PRO A 237 -29.26 15.70 -7.47
C PRO A 237 -28.10 16.39 -8.19
N ALA A 238 -28.30 16.68 -9.47
CA ALA A 238 -27.46 17.58 -10.23
C ALA A 238 -27.32 18.93 -9.50
N GLN A 239 -26.16 19.19 -8.90
CA GLN A 239 -25.74 20.53 -8.54
C GLN A 239 -24.37 20.81 -9.15
N LYS A 240 -24.41 21.53 -10.27
CA LYS A 240 -23.35 22.45 -10.69
C LYS A 240 -23.00 23.34 -9.49
N GLU A 241 -21.80 23.24 -8.93
CA GLU A 241 -21.05 24.41 -8.45
C GLU A 241 -19.58 24.09 -8.11
N LYS A 242 -18.69 24.74 -8.87
CA LYS A 242 -17.37 25.31 -8.51
C LYS A 242 -16.17 24.41 -8.23
N TYR A 243 -15.51 24.01 -9.33
CA TYR A 243 -14.05 24.02 -9.46
C TYR A 243 -13.74 24.70 -10.80
N VAL A 244 -12.72 25.58 -10.85
CA VAL A 244 -12.26 26.46 -11.96
C VAL A 244 -12.49 27.95 -11.64
N GLY A 245 -11.40 28.71 -11.50
CA GLY A 245 -11.45 30.17 -11.60
C GLY A 245 -11.71 30.56 -13.06
N GLN A 246 -12.64 31.48 -13.32
CA GLN A 246 -12.94 31.94 -14.67
C GLN A 246 -11.76 32.76 -15.23
N ALA A 247 -11.22 32.35 -16.38
CA ALA A 247 -10.58 33.28 -17.30
C ALA A 247 -11.66 34.21 -17.90
N GLY A 248 -11.29 35.44 -18.26
CA GLY A 248 -12.21 36.38 -18.89
C GLY A 248 -12.74 35.85 -20.23
N GLU A 249 -14.00 36.18 -20.55
CA GLU A 249 -14.81 35.58 -21.62
C GLU A 249 -14.16 35.49 -23.02
N ASN A 250 -13.08 36.23 -23.31
CA ASN A 250 -12.45 36.30 -24.63
C ASN A 250 -10.94 35.98 -24.66
N LYS A 251 -10.36 35.33 -23.64
CA LYS A 251 -8.94 34.95 -23.66
C LYS A 251 -8.69 33.63 -22.92
N PRO A 252 -8.49 32.51 -23.63
CA PRO A 252 -8.26 31.22 -22.98
C PRO A 252 -6.91 31.23 -22.26
N GLY A 253 -6.88 30.61 -21.07
CA GLY A 253 -5.71 30.56 -20.23
C GLY A 253 -5.17 29.16 -19.96
N ALA A 254 -3.87 29.07 -19.67
CA ALA A 254 -3.25 27.86 -19.16
C ALA A 254 -3.44 27.77 -17.64
N PHE A 255 -3.85 26.61 -17.14
CA PHE A 255 -4.18 26.41 -15.72
C PHE A 255 -2.99 25.97 -14.89
N PHE A 256 -2.76 26.69 -13.79
CA PHE A 256 -1.69 26.44 -12.84
C PHE A 256 -2.22 26.35 -11.40
N LEU A 257 -1.38 25.81 -10.50
CA LEU A 257 -1.70 25.76 -9.07
C LEU A 257 -1.13 26.98 -8.33
N PRO A 258 -1.88 27.64 -7.43
CA PRO A 258 -1.31 28.65 -6.54
C PRO A 258 -0.18 28.08 -5.67
N LYS A 259 0.88 28.86 -5.43
CA LYS A 259 2.01 28.51 -4.54
C LYS A 259 1.57 28.28 -3.09
N ASN A 260 0.50 28.95 -2.65
CA ASN A 260 -0.10 28.83 -1.32
C ASN A 260 -1.60 28.51 -1.42
N PRO A 261 -1.98 27.27 -1.80
CA PRO A 261 -3.37 26.95 -2.03
C PRO A 261 -4.11 26.78 -0.69
N SER A 262 -5.15 27.59 -0.47
CA SER A 262 -6.11 27.39 0.64
C SER A 262 -7.16 26.32 0.31
N LYS A 263 -7.33 25.99 -0.99
CA LYS A 263 -8.08 24.88 -1.59
C LYS A 263 -7.37 24.45 -2.89
N LEU A 264 -7.59 23.21 -3.37
CA LEU A 264 -7.14 22.75 -4.72
C LEU A 264 -7.98 23.43 -5.82
N LEU A 265 -7.80 24.74 -5.99
CA LEU A 265 -8.40 25.52 -7.07
C LEU A 265 -7.27 25.94 -8.03
N MET A 266 -7.37 25.54 -9.29
CA MET A 266 -6.44 25.98 -10.33
C MET A 266 -6.86 27.36 -10.86
N LEU A 267 -5.86 28.18 -11.18
CA LEU A 267 -6.03 29.52 -11.74
C LEU A 267 -5.41 29.57 -13.13
N SER A 268 -6.06 30.26 -14.05
CA SER A 268 -5.62 30.41 -15.42
C SER A 268 -4.72 31.65 -15.60
N GLU A 269 -3.67 31.55 -16.40
CA GLU A 269 -2.96 32.70 -16.97
C GLU A 269 -3.21 32.79 -18.48
N GLU A 270 -3.41 34.01 -18.99
CA GLU A 270 -3.63 34.25 -20.43
C GLU A 270 -2.51 33.66 -21.30
N VAL A 271 -2.91 33.08 -22.44
CA VAL A 271 -2.01 32.59 -23.49
C VAL A 271 -1.72 33.73 -24.46
N GLU A 272 -0.44 34.04 -24.69
CA GLU A 272 -0.01 35.04 -25.67
C GLU A 272 -0.03 34.42 -27.09
N ALA A 273 -0.70 35.08 -28.04
CA ALA A 273 -0.95 34.55 -29.39
C ALA A 273 -0.01 35.10 -30.49
N GLY A 274 0.94 35.98 -30.13
CA GLY A 274 1.76 36.71 -31.09
C GLY A 274 0.97 37.80 -31.84
N ASP A 275 1.39 38.11 -33.08
CA ASP A 275 0.84 39.22 -33.89
C ASP A 275 -0.55 38.94 -34.49
N GLU A 276 -1.00 37.67 -34.51
CA GLU A 276 -2.33 37.27 -34.98
C GLU A 276 -3.30 37.07 -33.81
N SER A 277 -4.59 37.39 -34.02
CA SER A 277 -5.61 37.17 -32.99
C SER A 277 -5.73 35.69 -32.65
N PHE A 278 -5.85 35.35 -31.36
CA PHE A 278 -6.09 33.97 -30.93
C PHE A 278 -7.38 33.42 -31.53
N GLU A 279 -8.39 34.27 -31.76
CA GLU A 279 -9.72 33.91 -32.27
C GLU A 279 -9.68 33.36 -33.70
N ASP A 280 -8.79 33.87 -34.54
CA ASP A 280 -8.70 33.49 -35.96
C ASP A 280 -7.99 32.15 -36.19
N LYS A 281 -7.32 31.61 -35.17
CA LYS A 281 -6.55 30.36 -35.26
C LYS A 281 -7.45 29.12 -35.29
N SER A 282 -6.99 28.06 -35.95
CA SER A 282 -7.69 26.77 -35.94
C SER A 282 -7.75 26.18 -34.53
N LEU A 283 -8.71 25.29 -34.27
CA LEU A 283 -8.85 24.64 -32.95
C LEU A 283 -7.58 23.87 -32.53
N ALA A 284 -6.89 23.26 -33.49
CA ALA A 284 -5.63 22.56 -33.25
C ALA A 284 -4.50 23.53 -32.85
N GLU A 285 -4.38 24.67 -33.53
CA GLU A 285 -3.39 25.69 -33.18
C GLU A 285 -3.67 26.31 -31.81
N LYS A 286 -4.95 26.58 -31.51
CA LYS A 286 -5.38 27.06 -30.19
C LYS A 286 -4.99 26.08 -29.08
N ALA A 287 -5.28 24.79 -29.24
CA ALA A 287 -4.92 23.75 -28.28
C ALA A 287 -3.41 23.65 -28.08
N ARG A 288 -2.63 23.71 -29.17
CA ARG A 288 -1.17 23.67 -29.14
C ARG A 288 -0.58 24.88 -28.41
N LEU A 289 -1.08 26.10 -28.68
CA LEU A 289 -0.61 27.32 -28.01
C LEU A 289 -0.91 27.30 -26.50
N SER A 290 -2.12 26.87 -26.11
CA SER A 290 -2.49 26.77 -24.70
C SER A 290 -1.63 25.76 -23.92
N LEU A 291 -1.37 24.59 -24.50
CA LEU A 291 -0.50 23.59 -23.86
C LEU A 291 0.98 23.96 -23.89
N LYS A 292 1.44 24.71 -24.92
CA LYS A 292 2.78 25.29 -24.93
C LYS A 292 2.96 26.24 -23.75
N LYS A 293 1.99 27.14 -23.52
CA LYS A 293 2.02 28.05 -22.36
C LYS A 293 2.02 27.28 -21.04
N LEU A 294 1.24 26.20 -20.92
CA LEU A 294 1.25 25.34 -19.73
C LEU A 294 2.64 24.71 -19.49
N ALA A 295 3.30 24.23 -20.54
CA ALA A 295 4.62 23.61 -20.46
C ALA A 295 5.73 24.61 -20.10
N GLU A 296 5.66 25.84 -20.61
CA GLU A 296 6.59 26.93 -20.26
C GLU A 296 6.46 27.39 -18.80
N GLY A 297 5.27 27.21 -18.21
CA GLY A 297 4.98 27.60 -16.84
C GLY A 297 4.36 29.00 -16.70
N PRO A 298 4.04 29.39 -15.45
CA PRO A 298 3.46 30.70 -15.17
C PRO A 298 4.49 31.82 -15.40
N ARG A 299 4.03 33.06 -15.56
CA ARG A 299 4.91 34.23 -15.76
C ARG A 299 5.92 34.40 -14.61
N ASN A 300 7.05 35.03 -14.92
CA ASN A 300 8.03 35.43 -13.90
C ASN A 300 7.35 36.29 -12.83
N ASN A 301 7.63 36.00 -11.55
CA ASN A 301 6.99 36.59 -10.36
C ASN A 301 5.51 36.28 -10.14
N SER A 302 4.94 35.29 -10.84
CA SER A 302 3.58 34.81 -10.57
C SER A 302 3.48 34.10 -9.20
N GLU A 303 2.31 34.22 -8.55
CA GLU A 303 1.94 33.43 -7.37
C GLU A 303 1.56 31.99 -7.72
N LEU A 304 1.66 31.59 -8.99
CA LEU A 304 1.35 30.24 -9.48
C LEU A 304 2.61 29.37 -9.60
N SER A 305 2.40 28.06 -9.66
CA SER A 305 3.43 27.02 -9.72
C SER A 305 3.27 26.20 -11.00
N SER A 306 4.40 25.73 -11.55
CA SER A 306 4.36 24.78 -12.67
C SER A 306 3.66 23.49 -12.25
N CYS A 307 2.82 22.96 -13.15
CA CYS A 307 2.02 21.76 -12.92
C CYS A 307 2.54 20.54 -13.69
N ILE A 308 3.46 20.73 -14.63
CA ILE A 308 4.10 19.64 -15.36
C ILE A 308 5.34 19.17 -14.57
N PRO A 309 5.42 17.87 -14.19
CA PRO A 309 6.56 17.34 -13.44
C PRO A 309 7.87 17.47 -14.21
N ARG A 310 9.00 17.58 -13.49
CA ARG A 310 10.32 17.61 -14.14
C ARG A 310 10.53 16.33 -14.96
N GLY A 311 10.97 16.52 -16.21
CA GLY A 311 11.25 15.45 -17.18
C GLY A 311 10.02 14.80 -17.81
N VAL A 312 8.83 15.36 -17.58
CA VAL A 312 7.65 15.16 -18.42
C VAL A 312 7.51 16.37 -19.35
N ASN A 313 7.37 16.13 -20.65
CA ASN A 313 7.24 17.17 -21.66
C ASN A 313 5.99 16.91 -22.51
N ILE A 314 5.30 17.97 -22.95
CA ILE A 314 4.22 17.83 -23.94
C ILE A 314 4.87 17.80 -25.33
N GLN A 315 4.80 16.64 -26.00
CA GLN A 315 5.48 16.39 -27.27
C GLN A 315 4.62 16.77 -28.47
N ASP A 316 3.37 16.34 -28.48
CA ASP A 316 2.45 16.58 -29.60
C ASP A 316 1.00 16.76 -29.11
N VAL A 317 0.21 17.47 -29.92
CA VAL A 317 -1.21 17.71 -29.67
C VAL A 317 -1.96 17.59 -30.99
N GLN A 318 -2.91 16.66 -31.04
CA GLN A 318 -3.76 16.42 -32.21
C GLN A 318 -5.22 16.67 -31.82
N VAL A 319 -5.96 17.39 -32.67
CA VAL A 319 -7.39 17.62 -32.47
C VAL A 319 -8.19 16.82 -33.49
N LEU A 320 -9.02 15.91 -33.01
CA LEU A 320 -9.86 15.00 -33.78
C LEU A 320 -11.33 15.31 -33.44
N GLY A 321 -11.93 16.25 -34.17
CA GLY A 321 -13.27 16.75 -33.87
C GLY A 321 -13.34 17.40 -32.49
N THR A 322 -14.02 16.76 -31.54
CA THR A 322 -14.18 17.25 -30.15
C THR A 322 -13.21 16.60 -29.15
N LEU A 323 -12.31 15.74 -29.63
CA LEU A 323 -11.29 15.05 -28.83
C LEU A 323 -9.92 15.67 -29.09
N ALA A 324 -9.22 16.07 -28.04
CA ALA A 324 -7.80 16.39 -28.11
C ALA A 324 -6.97 15.19 -27.63
N ARG A 325 -6.05 14.70 -28.48
CA ARG A 325 -5.03 13.71 -28.10
C ARG A 325 -3.73 14.44 -27.80
N VAL A 326 -3.20 14.25 -26.60
CA VAL A 326 -1.95 14.89 -26.13
C VAL A 326 -0.93 13.81 -25.87
N ASP A 327 0.21 13.87 -26.55
CA ASP A 327 1.33 12.96 -26.34
C ASP A 327 2.36 13.58 -25.40
N LEU A 328 2.72 12.82 -24.36
CA LEU A 328 3.69 13.22 -23.35
C LEU A 328 5.00 12.45 -23.55
N LYS A 329 6.12 13.16 -23.62
CA LYS A 329 7.46 12.57 -23.61
C LYS A 329 8.00 12.50 -22.19
N ILE A 330 8.55 11.34 -21.82
CA ILE A 330 9.17 11.14 -20.50
C ILE A 330 10.65 10.81 -20.68
N ASP A 331 11.52 11.67 -20.17
CA ASP A 331 12.97 11.58 -20.38
C ASP A 331 13.70 11.14 -19.10
N ASN A 332 14.11 9.86 -19.01
CA ASN A 332 14.98 9.32 -17.96
C ASN A 332 14.59 9.70 -16.51
N VAL A 333 13.29 9.78 -16.22
CA VAL A 333 12.77 10.05 -14.87
C VAL A 333 12.20 8.78 -14.25
N ASN A 334 12.50 8.57 -12.97
CA ASN A 334 11.78 7.57 -12.18
C ASN A 334 10.38 8.10 -11.83
N LEU A 335 9.38 7.70 -12.62
CA LEU A 335 7.98 8.07 -12.42
C LEU A 335 7.41 7.56 -11.09
N ASP A 336 8.00 6.52 -10.47
CA ASP A 336 7.58 6.02 -9.15
C ASP A 336 7.85 7.04 -8.02
N SER A 337 8.63 8.10 -8.30
CA SER A 337 8.84 9.21 -7.37
C SER A 337 7.78 10.32 -7.46
N ILE A 338 6.93 10.30 -8.51
CA ILE A 338 5.84 11.24 -8.69
C ILE A 338 4.66 10.74 -7.86
N GLY A 339 4.25 11.50 -6.85
CA GLY A 339 3.11 11.13 -6.01
C GLY A 339 1.76 11.26 -6.71
N SER A 340 0.72 10.66 -6.13
CA SER A 340 -0.64 10.71 -6.66
C SER A 340 -1.21 12.13 -6.79
N GLU A 341 -0.80 13.07 -5.93
CA GLU A 341 -1.24 14.46 -6.00
C GLU A 341 -0.55 15.19 -7.15
N GLU A 342 0.75 14.98 -7.33
CA GLU A 342 1.52 15.52 -8.47
C GLU A 342 1.02 14.98 -9.81
N GLU A 343 0.68 13.69 -9.89
CA GLU A 343 0.08 13.07 -11.07
C GLU A 343 -1.30 13.69 -11.37
N TRP A 344 -2.18 13.81 -10.37
CA TRP A 344 -3.49 14.45 -10.54
C TRP A 344 -3.39 15.90 -10.99
N ILE A 345 -2.43 16.67 -10.44
CA ILE A 345 -2.20 18.08 -10.79
C ILE A 345 -1.82 18.20 -12.26
N ALA A 346 -0.88 17.38 -12.73
CA ALA A 346 -0.43 17.39 -14.12
C ALA A 346 -1.59 17.11 -15.08
N LEU A 347 -2.33 16.02 -14.83
CA LEU A 347 -3.47 15.59 -15.64
C LEU A 347 -4.58 16.64 -15.67
N SER A 348 -4.93 17.18 -14.51
CA SER A 348 -5.98 18.19 -14.40
C SER A 348 -5.60 19.51 -15.06
N SER A 349 -4.33 19.94 -14.95
CA SER A 349 -3.86 21.17 -15.61
C SER A 349 -3.93 21.07 -17.13
N ILE A 350 -3.60 19.91 -17.71
CA ILE A 350 -3.70 19.67 -19.15
C ILE A 350 -5.17 19.69 -19.58
N ALA A 351 -6.02 18.95 -18.87
CA ALA A 351 -7.44 18.86 -19.20
C ALA A 351 -8.15 20.21 -19.10
N TYR A 352 -8.00 20.94 -18.00
CA TYR A 352 -8.63 22.24 -17.83
C TYR A 352 -8.14 23.27 -18.85
N THR A 353 -6.83 23.30 -19.13
CA THR A 353 -6.27 24.18 -20.16
C THR A 353 -6.91 23.93 -21.54
N LEU A 354 -7.17 22.68 -21.89
CA LEU A 354 -7.83 22.34 -23.16
C LEU A 354 -9.34 22.59 -23.12
N PHE A 355 -10.00 22.40 -21.98
CA PHE A 355 -11.43 22.66 -21.84
C PHE A 355 -11.80 24.15 -21.84
N GLU A 356 -10.83 25.07 -21.76
CA GLU A 356 -11.10 26.48 -22.12
C GLU A 356 -11.57 26.64 -23.57
N LEU A 357 -11.20 25.70 -24.45
CA LEU A 357 -11.71 25.67 -25.81
C LEU A 357 -13.09 24.99 -25.78
N PRO A 358 -14.20 25.72 -25.96
CA PRO A 358 -15.56 25.18 -25.79
C PRO A 358 -15.87 24.02 -26.73
N GLN A 359 -15.19 23.94 -27.88
CA GLN A 359 -15.34 22.89 -28.87
C GLN A 359 -14.73 21.54 -28.43
N LEU A 360 -13.84 21.54 -27.43
CA LEU A 360 -13.24 20.32 -26.87
C LEU A 360 -14.09 19.78 -25.72
N HIS A 361 -14.51 18.53 -25.88
CA HIS A 361 -15.31 17.80 -24.89
C HIS A 361 -14.51 16.70 -24.18
N SER A 362 -13.44 16.21 -24.80
CA SER A 362 -12.62 15.17 -24.21
C SER A 362 -11.13 15.32 -24.50
N VAL A 363 -10.30 14.79 -23.60
CA VAL A 363 -8.84 14.78 -23.71
C VAL A 363 -8.31 13.37 -23.49
N LYS A 364 -7.61 12.80 -24.47
CA LYS A 364 -6.93 11.50 -24.37
C LYS A 364 -5.42 11.74 -24.28
N LEU A 365 -4.77 11.06 -23.35
CA LEU A 365 -3.33 11.18 -23.14
C LEU A 365 -2.61 9.93 -23.64
N THR A 366 -1.43 10.14 -24.22
CA THR A 366 -0.47 9.08 -24.55
C THR A 366 0.90 9.43 -23.98
N VAL A 367 1.76 8.42 -23.83
CA VAL A 367 3.14 8.58 -23.34
C VAL A 367 4.09 7.95 -24.35
N ASN A 368 5.05 8.73 -24.86
CA ASN A 368 6.00 8.32 -25.89
C ASN A 368 5.32 7.64 -27.09
N GLY A 369 4.16 8.17 -27.52
CA GLY A 369 3.34 7.63 -28.60
C GLY A 369 2.44 6.45 -28.24
N ALA A 370 2.57 5.86 -27.05
CA ALA A 370 1.80 4.70 -26.61
C ALA A 370 0.61 5.08 -25.71
N GLU A 371 -0.50 4.34 -25.82
CA GLU A 371 -1.57 4.45 -24.84
C GLU A 371 -1.14 3.86 -23.49
N VAL A 372 -1.41 4.59 -22.41
CA VAL A 372 -1.09 4.18 -21.06
C VAL A 372 -2.31 4.32 -20.15
N ARG A 373 -2.43 3.43 -19.16
CA ARG A 373 -3.46 3.51 -18.13
C ARG A 373 -3.17 4.58 -17.09
N THR A 374 -1.91 4.91 -16.82
CA THR A 374 -1.50 5.87 -15.79
C THR A 374 -0.26 6.61 -16.25
N LEU A 375 -0.05 7.84 -15.77
CA LEU A 375 1.20 8.56 -15.98
C LEU A 375 2.28 8.15 -14.97
N ALA A 376 1.91 7.95 -13.70
CA ALA A 376 2.81 7.59 -12.60
C ALA A 376 2.20 6.53 -11.65
N ARG A 377 1.26 5.70 -12.16
CA ARG A 377 0.62 4.55 -11.48
C ARG A 377 -0.49 4.88 -10.48
N HIS A 378 -0.93 6.14 -10.36
CA HIS A 378 -1.96 6.51 -9.38
C HIS A 378 -3.32 6.85 -9.99
N MET A 379 -3.38 7.38 -11.22
CA MET A 379 -4.62 7.91 -11.80
C MET A 379 -4.95 7.25 -13.14
N ASP A 380 -6.18 6.74 -13.30
CA ASP A 380 -6.59 6.05 -14.52
C ASP A 380 -6.89 7.06 -15.64
N ILE A 381 -6.12 6.96 -16.73
CA ILE A 381 -6.21 7.76 -17.96
C ILE A 381 -6.39 6.87 -19.21
N SER A 382 -6.77 5.60 -19.01
CA SER A 382 -7.10 4.69 -20.12
C SER A 382 -8.30 5.18 -20.93
N LYS A 383 -9.21 5.91 -20.31
CA LYS A 383 -10.35 6.56 -20.96
C LYS A 383 -10.07 8.07 -21.16
N PRO A 384 -10.58 8.69 -22.23
CA PRO A 384 -10.53 10.13 -22.37
C PRO A 384 -11.15 10.84 -21.17
N LEU A 385 -10.49 11.88 -20.69
CA LEU A 385 -11.02 12.80 -19.68
C LEU A 385 -12.17 13.58 -20.29
N ASP A 386 -13.31 13.66 -19.60
CA ASP A 386 -14.53 14.31 -20.11
C ASP A 386 -14.75 15.65 -19.39
N ARG A 387 -15.08 16.69 -20.17
CA ARG A 387 -15.33 18.06 -19.70
C ARG A 387 -16.39 18.13 -18.60
N ASN A 388 -17.44 17.34 -18.70
CA ASN A 388 -18.59 17.35 -17.79
C ASN A 388 -18.46 16.33 -16.66
N LYS A 389 -17.48 15.42 -16.75
CA LYS A 389 -17.21 14.36 -15.77
C LYS A 389 -15.72 14.28 -15.48
N MET A 390 -15.15 15.35 -14.96
CA MET A 390 -13.75 15.36 -14.54
C MET A 390 -13.57 14.55 -13.23
N SER A 391 -13.76 13.23 -13.33
CA SER A 391 -13.55 12.26 -12.27
C SER A 391 -12.36 11.40 -12.66
N LEU A 392 -11.18 11.82 -12.24
CA LEU A 392 -9.99 10.96 -12.34
C LEU A 392 -10.13 9.87 -11.28
N THR A 393 -10.29 8.63 -11.72
CA THR A 393 -10.42 7.49 -10.81
C THR A 393 -9.03 7.11 -10.32
N ARG A 394 -8.84 7.11 -9.00
CA ARG A 394 -7.61 6.55 -8.41
C ARG A 394 -7.51 5.08 -8.77
N VAL A 395 -6.38 4.69 -9.36
CA VAL A 395 -6.08 3.28 -9.59
C VAL A 395 -5.78 2.66 -8.23
N ALA A 396 -6.74 1.91 -7.69
CA ALA A 396 -6.43 0.92 -6.67
C ALA A 396 -5.58 -0.15 -7.37
N GLY A 397 -4.26 -0.15 -7.12
CA GLY A 397 -3.23 -1.04 -7.68
C GLY A 397 -3.74 -2.19 -8.54
N GLY A 398 -4.13 -1.87 -9.78
CA GLY A 398 -4.78 -2.79 -10.69
C GLY A 398 -4.20 -2.54 -12.07
N LEU A 399 -3.63 -3.60 -12.64
CA LEU A 399 -3.04 -3.60 -13.97
C LEU A 399 -4.08 -3.40 -15.06
N MET A 400 -3.61 -2.77 -16.15
CA MET A 400 -4.16 -2.69 -17.52
C MET A 400 -5.20 -3.75 -17.88
N GLU A 401 -6.21 -3.38 -18.68
CA GLU A 401 -6.97 -4.34 -19.48
C GLU A 401 -6.03 -4.84 -20.59
N GLY A 402 -5.20 -5.84 -20.27
CA GLY A 402 -4.18 -6.41 -21.15
C GLY A 402 -3.25 -7.36 -20.41
N LYS A 403 -3.47 -8.68 -20.61
CA LYS A 403 -2.86 -9.85 -19.95
C LYS A 403 -3.04 -9.93 -18.43
N LYS A 404 -3.75 -10.95 -17.97
CA LYS A 404 -3.80 -11.35 -16.55
C LYS A 404 -2.40 -11.72 -16.08
N ALA A 405 -2.06 -11.37 -14.85
CA ALA A 405 -0.83 -11.83 -14.22
C ALA A 405 -0.97 -13.29 -13.82
N LYS A 406 0.03 -14.12 -14.08
CA LYS A 406 -0.08 -15.57 -13.89
C LYS A 406 0.45 -16.02 -12.53
N VAL A 407 -0.27 -16.90 -11.84
CA VAL A 407 0.17 -17.50 -10.57
C VAL A 407 0.15 -19.01 -10.70
N ALA A 408 1.28 -19.66 -10.42
CA ALA A 408 1.34 -21.09 -10.17
C ALA A 408 1.41 -21.34 -8.67
N ILE A 409 0.57 -22.24 -8.16
CA ILE A 409 0.66 -22.73 -6.79
C ILE A 409 1.06 -24.20 -6.84
N VAL A 410 2.19 -24.50 -6.20
CA VAL A 410 2.73 -25.84 -6.02
C VAL A 410 2.44 -26.29 -4.60
N ILE A 411 1.92 -27.51 -4.44
CA ILE A 411 1.64 -28.10 -3.14
C ILE A 411 2.55 -29.31 -2.92
N ASP A 412 3.45 -29.16 -1.94
CA ASP A 412 4.46 -30.13 -1.55
C ASP A 412 3.90 -31.20 -0.58
N ASP A 413 4.70 -32.27 -0.41
CA ASP A 413 4.51 -33.38 0.53
C ASP A 413 3.37 -34.38 0.24
N PHE A 414 2.86 -34.43 -1.00
CA PHE A 414 1.97 -35.53 -1.40
C PHE A 414 2.70 -36.88 -1.35
N GLY A 415 1.95 -37.98 -1.19
CA GLY A 415 2.47 -39.33 -1.04
C GLY A 415 2.76 -39.74 0.41
N SER A 416 2.80 -38.78 1.34
CA SER A 416 3.02 -39.00 2.77
C SER A 416 1.92 -39.85 3.43
N SER A 417 2.24 -40.43 4.60
CA SER A 417 1.24 -41.07 5.48
C SER A 417 0.38 -40.03 6.20
N ASP A 418 0.87 -38.80 6.38
CA ASP A 418 0.08 -37.67 6.87
C ASP A 418 -0.72 -37.05 5.71
N ARG A 419 -1.99 -37.44 5.60
CA ARG A 419 -2.87 -37.08 4.48
C ARG A 419 -3.76 -35.87 4.74
N HIS A 420 -3.50 -35.09 5.80
CA HIS A 420 -4.29 -33.89 6.08
C HIS A 420 -4.20 -32.90 4.90
N GLY A 421 -5.34 -32.39 4.44
CA GLY A 421 -5.42 -31.45 3.32
C GLY A 421 -5.38 -32.07 1.92
N VAL A 422 -4.98 -33.35 1.76
CA VAL A 422 -4.89 -34.00 0.43
C VAL A 422 -6.24 -33.99 -0.28
N LYS A 423 -7.29 -34.40 0.41
CA LYS A 423 -8.65 -34.45 -0.15
C LYS A 423 -9.15 -33.05 -0.49
N GLU A 424 -8.91 -32.07 0.38
CA GLU A 424 -9.33 -30.70 0.23
C GLU A 424 -8.61 -30.01 -0.94
N MET A 425 -7.31 -30.26 -1.13
CA MET A 425 -6.54 -29.75 -2.28
C MET A 425 -7.05 -30.33 -3.59
N MET A 426 -7.32 -31.63 -3.64
CA MET A 426 -7.87 -32.30 -4.83
C MET A 426 -9.34 -31.96 -5.13
N GLN A 427 -9.96 -31.05 -4.36
CA GLN A 427 -11.29 -30.50 -4.62
C GLN A 427 -11.25 -29.04 -5.11
N ILE A 428 -10.06 -28.44 -5.21
CA ILE A 428 -9.91 -27.06 -5.69
C ILE A 428 -9.99 -27.07 -7.21
N ASP A 429 -11.04 -26.44 -7.75
CA ASP A 429 -11.31 -26.35 -9.18
C ASP A 429 -10.53 -25.21 -9.86
N ARG A 430 -9.19 -25.26 -9.72
CA ARG A 430 -8.22 -24.37 -10.38
C ARG A 430 -6.91 -25.11 -10.67
N PRO A 431 -6.12 -24.66 -11.67
CA PRO A 431 -4.80 -25.21 -11.92
C PRO A 431 -3.92 -25.14 -10.67
N LEU A 432 -3.53 -26.31 -10.17
CA LEU A 432 -2.55 -26.51 -9.11
C LEU A 432 -1.54 -27.56 -9.57
N THR A 433 -0.30 -27.42 -9.11
CA THR A 433 0.75 -28.41 -9.33
C THR A 433 1.01 -29.16 -8.04
N PHE A 434 0.96 -30.48 -8.05
CA PHE A 434 1.21 -31.30 -6.86
C PHE A 434 2.58 -31.95 -6.94
N ALA A 435 3.43 -31.65 -5.95
CA ALA A 435 4.74 -32.25 -5.81
C ALA A 435 4.63 -33.48 -4.90
N VAL A 436 4.91 -34.65 -5.48
CA VAL A 436 4.71 -35.95 -4.82
C VAL A 436 6.06 -36.53 -4.43
N MET A 437 6.22 -36.85 -3.15
CA MET A 437 7.41 -37.52 -2.65
C MET A 437 7.50 -38.95 -3.19
N PRO A 438 8.67 -39.40 -3.66
CA PRO A 438 8.88 -40.77 -4.14
C PRO A 438 8.96 -41.77 -2.97
N ASN A 439 8.81 -43.06 -3.26
CA ASN A 439 9.05 -44.18 -2.34
C ASN A 439 8.20 -44.20 -1.05
N LEU A 440 7.05 -43.51 -1.02
CA LEU A 440 6.11 -43.53 0.10
C LEU A 440 4.87 -44.38 -0.21
N GLU A 441 4.14 -44.75 0.85
CA GLU A 441 2.96 -45.62 0.77
C GLU A 441 1.92 -45.12 -0.23
N ASN A 442 1.71 -43.80 -0.31
CA ASN A 442 0.68 -43.19 -1.14
C ASN A 442 1.22 -42.57 -2.44
N THR A 443 2.53 -42.63 -2.71
CA THR A 443 3.19 -41.97 -3.86
C THR A 443 2.47 -42.24 -5.17
N THR A 444 2.38 -43.52 -5.56
CA THR A 444 1.80 -43.90 -6.86
C THR A 444 0.30 -43.62 -6.92
N ALA A 445 -0.43 -43.84 -5.83
CA ALA A 445 -1.87 -43.67 -5.80
C ALA A 445 -2.27 -42.19 -5.94
N GLU A 446 -1.62 -41.30 -5.19
CA GLU A 446 -1.94 -39.87 -5.20
C GLU A 446 -1.48 -39.17 -6.46
N SER A 447 -0.32 -39.54 -7.02
CA SER A 447 0.12 -39.04 -8.33
C SER A 447 -0.85 -39.45 -9.45
N LYS A 448 -1.28 -40.72 -9.52
CA LYS A 448 -2.27 -41.17 -10.51
C LYS A 448 -3.59 -40.43 -10.35
N GLN A 449 -4.06 -40.28 -9.11
CA GLN A 449 -5.31 -39.59 -8.80
C GLN A 449 -5.25 -38.09 -9.16
N ALA A 450 -4.13 -37.42 -8.92
CA ALA A 450 -3.91 -36.03 -9.28
C ALA A 450 -3.99 -35.85 -10.81
N ALA A 451 -3.23 -36.65 -11.56
CA ALA A 451 -3.22 -36.59 -13.02
C ALA A 451 -4.60 -36.91 -13.64
N GLN A 452 -5.30 -37.91 -13.11
CA GLN A 452 -6.67 -38.25 -13.56
C GLN A 452 -7.68 -37.13 -13.33
N ARG A 453 -7.44 -36.25 -12.34
CA ARG A 453 -8.25 -35.05 -12.06
C ARG A 453 -7.76 -33.82 -12.83
N GLY A 454 -6.74 -33.97 -13.67
CA GLY A 454 -6.21 -32.91 -14.51
C GLY A 454 -5.19 -32.00 -13.84
N TYR A 455 -4.75 -32.28 -12.60
CA TYR A 455 -3.69 -31.51 -11.95
C TYR A 455 -2.32 -31.85 -12.54
N GLU A 456 -1.42 -30.87 -12.58
CA GLU A 456 -0.02 -31.12 -12.94
C GLU A 456 0.70 -31.82 -11.78
N VAL A 457 1.59 -32.76 -12.11
CA VAL A 457 2.35 -33.55 -11.14
C VAL A 457 3.83 -33.32 -11.36
N ILE A 458 4.57 -33.08 -10.28
CA ILE A 458 6.04 -33.07 -10.27
C ILE A 458 6.56 -33.97 -9.15
N VAL A 459 7.83 -34.35 -9.22
CA VAL A 459 8.51 -35.09 -8.15
C VAL A 459 8.95 -34.13 -7.05
N HIS A 460 8.59 -34.42 -5.80
CA HIS A 460 9.13 -33.74 -4.63
C HIS A 460 10.37 -34.49 -4.13
N LEU A 461 11.53 -34.17 -4.70
CA LEU A 461 12.73 -34.99 -4.61
C LEU A 461 13.43 -34.80 -3.24
N PRO A 462 13.63 -35.86 -2.45
CA PRO A 462 14.27 -35.78 -1.13
C PRO A 462 15.78 -35.54 -1.23
N LEU A 463 16.22 -34.36 -0.81
CA LEU A 463 17.62 -33.94 -0.87
C LEU A 463 18.15 -33.58 0.53
N GLN A 464 19.37 -33.97 0.87
CA GLN A 464 19.95 -33.66 2.19
C GLN A 464 20.02 -32.15 2.49
N PRO A 465 19.54 -31.68 3.65
CA PRO A 465 19.75 -30.32 4.12
C PRO A 465 21.08 -30.17 4.85
N LEU A 466 21.57 -28.93 4.98
CA LEU A 466 22.75 -28.61 5.77
C LEU A 466 22.57 -28.94 7.26
N LYS A 467 21.36 -28.74 7.77
CA LYS A 467 20.94 -29.10 9.13
C LYS A 467 19.53 -29.68 9.09
N GLY A 468 19.34 -30.84 9.70
CA GLY A 468 18.02 -31.46 9.82
C GLY A 468 18.08 -32.88 10.36
N LYS A 469 16.92 -33.46 10.66
CA LYS A 469 16.81 -34.85 11.10
C LYS A 469 16.77 -35.77 9.88
N ALA A 470 17.45 -36.91 9.96
CA ALA A 470 17.38 -37.94 8.92
C ALA A 470 15.94 -38.40 8.64
N SER A 471 15.08 -38.41 9.67
CA SER A 471 13.66 -38.75 9.54
C SER A 471 12.84 -37.80 8.66
N TRP A 472 13.34 -36.59 8.36
CA TRP A 472 12.65 -35.64 7.49
C TRP A 472 12.81 -35.99 6.01
N LEU A 473 13.86 -36.71 5.64
CA LEU A 473 14.22 -36.91 4.25
C LEU A 473 13.31 -37.91 3.53
N GLY A 474 12.73 -38.87 4.25
CA GLY A 474 12.05 -39.99 3.63
C GLY A 474 13.02 -40.98 2.93
N PRO A 475 12.48 -42.09 2.42
CA PRO A 475 13.26 -43.11 1.72
C PRO A 475 13.76 -42.64 0.35
N GLY A 476 14.97 -43.08 -0.03
CA GLY A 476 15.58 -42.76 -1.32
C GLY A 476 16.33 -41.42 -1.37
N ALA A 477 16.47 -40.74 -0.22
CA ALA A 477 17.07 -39.41 -0.17
C ALA A 477 18.50 -39.34 -0.72
N ILE A 478 18.74 -38.33 -1.56
CA ILE A 478 20.04 -38.03 -2.12
C ILE A 478 20.88 -37.30 -1.07
N THR A 479 22.06 -37.84 -0.77
CA THR A 479 22.95 -37.35 0.30
C THR A 479 24.35 -37.04 -0.22
N SER A 480 25.10 -36.22 0.52
CA SER A 480 26.46 -35.81 0.19
C SER A 480 27.49 -36.94 0.26
N ASN A 481 27.11 -38.11 0.75
CA ASN A 481 27.97 -39.29 0.81
C ASN A 481 27.90 -40.14 -0.46
N MET A 482 26.98 -39.83 -1.38
CA MET A 482 26.83 -40.51 -2.66
C MET A 482 27.81 -39.93 -3.69
N THR A 483 28.32 -40.80 -4.55
CA THR A 483 29.07 -40.41 -5.75
C THR A 483 28.15 -39.78 -6.80
N PRO A 484 28.67 -38.98 -7.75
CA PRO A 484 27.86 -38.40 -8.83
C PRO A 484 27.01 -39.43 -9.61
N VAL A 485 27.56 -40.63 -9.83
CA VAL A 485 26.84 -41.72 -10.50
C VAL A 485 25.67 -42.22 -9.66
N GLU A 486 25.89 -42.46 -8.36
CA GLU A 486 24.84 -42.89 -7.43
C GLU A 486 23.74 -41.82 -7.29
N ILE A 487 24.11 -40.54 -7.23
CA ILE A 487 23.17 -39.41 -7.19
C ILE A 487 22.26 -39.45 -8.43
N ARG A 488 22.86 -39.58 -9.62
CA ARG A 488 22.12 -39.61 -10.88
C ARG A 488 21.21 -40.84 -10.96
N GLU A 489 21.70 -42.01 -10.59
CA GLU A 489 20.90 -43.25 -10.55
C GLU A 489 19.74 -43.17 -9.56
N GLN A 490 19.97 -42.59 -8.38
CA GLN A 490 18.93 -42.42 -7.37
C GLN A 490 17.86 -41.44 -7.84
N ALA A 491 18.24 -40.31 -8.45
CA ALA A 491 17.29 -39.37 -9.05
C ALA A 491 16.43 -40.06 -10.12
N ILE A 492 17.01 -40.87 -11.00
CA ILE A 492 16.26 -41.63 -12.01
C ILE A 492 15.29 -42.62 -11.36
N LYS A 493 15.71 -43.33 -10.32
CA LYS A 493 14.84 -44.26 -9.57
C LYS A 493 13.65 -43.51 -8.98
N ASP A 494 13.89 -42.39 -8.32
CA ASP A 494 12.85 -41.56 -7.70
C ASP A 494 11.89 -40.97 -8.72
N PHE A 495 12.39 -40.48 -9.86
CA PHE A 495 11.55 -39.99 -10.96
C PHE A 495 10.62 -41.06 -11.53
N ASN A 496 11.03 -42.32 -11.52
CA ASN A 496 10.20 -43.43 -12.00
C ASN A 496 9.10 -43.85 -11.02
N GLN A 497 9.19 -43.49 -9.73
CA GLN A 497 8.18 -43.84 -8.72
C GLN A 497 6.94 -42.94 -8.77
N VAL A 498 7.07 -41.75 -9.35
CA VAL A 498 5.99 -40.76 -9.44
C VAL A 498 5.46 -40.75 -10.88
N PRO A 499 4.40 -41.50 -11.20
CA PRO A 499 3.85 -41.50 -12.55
C PRO A 499 3.34 -40.11 -12.96
N TYR A 500 3.27 -39.84 -14.26
CA TYR A 500 2.80 -38.56 -14.83
C TYR A 500 3.60 -37.31 -14.43
N ALA A 501 4.71 -37.44 -13.71
CA ALA A 501 5.52 -36.29 -13.35
C ALA A 501 6.14 -35.64 -14.60
N THR A 502 6.03 -34.31 -14.70
CA THR A 502 6.58 -33.50 -15.80
C THR A 502 7.83 -32.70 -15.39
N GLY A 503 8.17 -32.71 -14.10
CA GLY A 503 9.32 -32.00 -13.55
C GLY A 503 9.63 -32.44 -12.13
N PHE A 504 10.51 -31.70 -11.46
CA PHE A 504 10.78 -31.89 -10.03
C PHE A 504 11.07 -30.58 -9.29
N ASN A 505 10.85 -30.59 -7.99
CA ASN A 505 11.40 -29.62 -7.04
C ASN A 505 12.14 -30.35 -5.91
N ASN A 506 12.82 -29.58 -5.06
CA ASN A 506 13.56 -30.14 -3.93
C ASN A 506 12.76 -30.13 -2.61
N HIS A 507 12.65 -31.29 -1.98
CA HIS A 507 12.27 -31.43 -0.58
C HIS A 507 13.49 -31.20 0.31
N THR A 508 13.46 -30.12 1.09
CA THR A 508 14.61 -29.62 1.87
C THR A 508 15.83 -29.32 0.98
N GLY A 509 16.97 -29.99 1.11
CA GLY A 509 18.05 -29.93 0.11
C GLY A 509 19.06 -28.81 0.24
N SER A 510 19.05 -28.02 1.32
CA SER A 510 19.94 -26.85 1.46
C SER A 510 21.44 -27.15 1.34
N LEU A 511 21.87 -28.41 1.56
CA LEU A 511 23.25 -28.85 1.30
C LEU A 511 23.46 -29.25 -0.15
N ILE A 512 22.58 -30.09 -0.69
CA ILE A 512 22.72 -30.59 -2.07
C ILE A 512 22.58 -29.44 -3.08
N THR A 513 21.57 -28.59 -2.93
CA THR A 513 21.32 -27.51 -3.89
C THR A 513 22.39 -26.40 -3.85
N SER A 514 23.17 -26.28 -2.78
CA SER A 514 24.26 -25.30 -2.68
C SER A 514 25.59 -25.79 -3.25
N ARG A 515 25.67 -27.08 -3.61
CA ARG A 515 26.88 -27.73 -4.13
C ARG A 515 26.68 -28.20 -5.56
N GLU A 516 27.43 -27.56 -6.46
CA GLU A 516 27.41 -27.85 -7.89
C GLU A 516 27.74 -29.31 -8.20
N ASP A 517 28.74 -29.88 -7.53
CA ASP A 517 29.14 -31.28 -7.72
C ASP A 517 28.05 -32.29 -7.30
N LEU A 518 27.11 -31.89 -6.45
CA LEU A 518 26.03 -32.75 -5.96
C LEU A 518 24.71 -32.52 -6.72
N ILE A 519 24.40 -31.30 -7.14
CA ILE A 519 23.13 -31.00 -7.83
C ILE A 519 23.22 -31.27 -9.34
N THR A 520 24.38 -31.12 -9.97
CA THR A 520 24.55 -31.33 -11.41
C THR A 520 24.11 -32.72 -11.88
N PRO A 521 24.47 -33.84 -11.22
CA PRO A 521 24.02 -35.16 -11.66
C PRO A 521 22.49 -35.36 -11.57
N VAL A 522 21.81 -34.65 -10.66
CA VAL A 522 20.35 -34.64 -10.58
C VAL A 522 19.75 -33.88 -11.77
N LEU A 523 20.34 -32.73 -12.12
CA LEU A 523 19.91 -31.92 -13.26
C LEU A 523 20.19 -32.62 -14.60
N GLU A 524 21.27 -33.39 -14.71
CA GLU A 524 21.53 -34.26 -15.87
C GLU A 524 20.44 -35.31 -16.03
N ALA A 525 20.07 -36.01 -14.94
CA ALA A 525 18.96 -36.96 -14.97
C ALA A 525 17.63 -36.29 -15.38
N ALA A 526 17.37 -35.06 -14.91
CA ALA A 526 16.17 -34.32 -15.27
C ALA A 526 16.19 -33.90 -16.75
N LYS A 527 17.32 -33.41 -17.25
CA LYS A 527 17.50 -33.03 -18.64
C LYS A 527 17.26 -34.19 -19.59
N ASP A 528 17.85 -35.36 -19.30
CA ASP A 528 17.69 -36.55 -20.14
C ASP A 528 16.24 -37.04 -20.21
N ARG A 529 15.44 -36.73 -19.18
CA ARG A 529 14.02 -37.06 -19.12
C ARG A 529 13.11 -35.96 -19.70
N GLY A 530 13.66 -34.79 -20.03
CA GLY A 530 12.89 -33.61 -20.43
C GLY A 530 12.08 -32.99 -19.29
N PHE A 531 12.53 -33.17 -18.05
CA PHE A 531 11.87 -32.63 -16.86
C PHE A 531 12.14 -31.14 -16.69
N MET A 532 11.10 -30.39 -16.32
CA MET A 532 11.26 -29.03 -15.82
C MET A 532 11.72 -29.00 -14.36
N VAL A 533 12.24 -27.86 -13.93
CA VAL A 533 12.88 -27.70 -12.61
C VAL A 533 12.30 -26.52 -11.85
N LEU A 534 11.89 -26.76 -10.61
CA LEU A 534 11.54 -25.71 -9.66
C LEU A 534 12.51 -25.74 -8.48
N ASP A 535 13.28 -24.66 -8.30
CA ASP A 535 14.05 -24.46 -7.07
C ASP A 535 13.13 -23.94 -5.95
N SER A 536 12.89 -24.77 -4.94
CA SER A 536 12.08 -24.41 -3.76
C SER A 536 12.77 -23.36 -2.87
N LYS A 537 14.03 -23.02 -3.15
CA LYS A 537 14.84 -21.98 -2.49
C LYS A 537 14.90 -22.17 -0.98
N THR A 538 15.35 -23.34 -0.56
CA THR A 538 15.51 -23.71 0.86
C THR A 538 16.77 -23.14 1.51
N SER A 539 17.65 -22.54 0.72
CA SER A 539 18.77 -21.70 1.18
C SER A 539 19.02 -20.55 0.19
N GLU A 540 19.60 -19.45 0.68
CA GLU A 540 20.04 -18.35 -0.18
C GLU A 540 21.22 -18.73 -1.08
N GLY A 541 21.95 -19.79 -0.74
CA GLY A 541 23.09 -20.29 -1.50
C GLY A 541 22.77 -21.39 -2.50
N SER A 542 21.50 -21.59 -2.85
CA SER A 542 21.12 -22.57 -3.88
C SER A 542 21.71 -22.18 -5.24
N LYS A 543 22.35 -23.13 -5.91
CA LYS A 543 22.88 -23.03 -7.28
C LYS A 543 21.98 -23.72 -8.31
N MET A 544 20.91 -24.36 -7.87
CA MET A 544 20.07 -25.23 -8.70
C MET A 544 19.46 -24.49 -9.88
N LEU A 545 18.91 -23.28 -9.65
CA LEU A 545 18.37 -22.45 -10.73
C LEU A 545 19.42 -22.07 -11.78
N GLU A 546 20.57 -21.53 -11.35
CA GLU A 546 21.64 -21.07 -12.24
C GLU A 546 22.18 -22.22 -13.12
N ILE A 547 22.44 -23.38 -12.51
CA ILE A 547 22.97 -24.54 -13.23
C ILE A 547 21.92 -25.08 -14.21
N ALA A 548 20.64 -25.15 -13.81
CA ALA A 548 19.56 -25.60 -14.68
C ALA A 548 19.42 -24.69 -15.93
N GLN A 549 19.50 -23.37 -15.73
CA GLN A 549 19.50 -22.38 -16.82
C GLN A 549 20.69 -22.60 -17.77
N ASN A 550 21.90 -22.76 -17.22
CA ASN A 550 23.10 -23.01 -18.02
C ASN A 550 23.03 -24.33 -18.81
N MET A 551 22.32 -25.32 -18.28
CA MET A 551 22.08 -26.60 -18.95
C MET A 551 20.95 -26.54 -20.00
N GLY A 552 20.23 -25.41 -20.11
CA GLY A 552 19.08 -25.25 -21.01
C GLY A 552 17.85 -26.04 -20.56
N ILE A 553 17.69 -26.25 -19.25
CA ILE A 553 16.53 -26.93 -18.68
C ILE A 553 15.47 -25.88 -18.34
N ALA A 554 14.23 -26.11 -18.76
CA ALA A 554 13.11 -25.23 -18.43
C ALA A 554 12.97 -25.14 -16.91
N CYS A 555 13.16 -23.95 -16.34
CA CYS A 555 13.24 -23.81 -14.90
C CYS A 555 12.68 -22.50 -14.35
N THR A 556 12.40 -22.51 -13.04
CA THR A 556 12.01 -21.33 -12.26
C THR A 556 12.31 -21.55 -10.78
N GLN A 557 12.03 -20.56 -9.93
CA GLN A 557 12.21 -20.64 -8.49
C GLN A 557 10.97 -20.16 -7.75
N ARG A 558 10.84 -20.56 -6.48
CA ARG A 558 9.78 -20.07 -5.59
C ARG A 558 9.92 -18.56 -5.32
N ASP A 559 8.81 -17.84 -5.44
CA ASP A 559 8.69 -16.45 -5.03
C ASP A 559 8.19 -16.28 -3.59
N VAL A 560 7.22 -17.10 -3.19
CA VAL A 560 6.53 -16.99 -1.89
C VAL A 560 6.34 -18.37 -1.26
N PHE A 561 6.62 -18.47 0.03
CA PHE A 561 6.31 -19.65 0.83
C PHE A 561 4.99 -19.40 1.57
N LEU A 562 3.99 -20.24 1.33
CA LEU A 562 2.60 -19.93 1.68
C LEU A 562 2.25 -20.23 3.13
N ASP A 563 2.80 -21.29 3.70
CA ASP A 563 2.27 -21.90 4.91
C ASP A 563 3.32 -22.28 5.97
N ASP A 564 4.40 -21.52 6.02
CA ASP A 564 5.42 -21.59 7.10
C ASP A 564 4.77 -21.49 8.50
N ILE A 565 3.65 -20.74 8.58
CA ILE A 565 2.81 -20.70 9.77
C ILE A 565 1.45 -21.26 9.43
N LYS A 566 1.12 -22.43 10.03
CA LYS A 566 -0.12 -23.20 9.83
C LYS A 566 -1.36 -22.53 10.43
N ASN A 567 -1.67 -21.34 9.92
CA ASN A 567 -2.79 -20.47 10.29
C ASN A 567 -3.40 -19.84 9.03
N VAL A 568 -4.70 -20.05 8.82
CA VAL A 568 -5.43 -19.61 7.61
C VAL A 568 -5.22 -18.13 7.30
N ALA A 569 -5.30 -17.24 8.30
CA ALA A 569 -5.14 -15.80 8.08
C ALA A 569 -3.73 -15.42 7.61
N LYS A 570 -2.70 -16.11 8.10
CA LYS A 570 -1.31 -15.90 7.65
C LYS A 570 -1.07 -16.48 6.25
N ILE A 571 -1.66 -17.64 5.95
CA ILE A 571 -1.57 -18.25 4.61
C ILE A 571 -2.25 -17.33 3.58
N LYS A 572 -3.41 -16.75 3.91
CA LYS A 572 -4.06 -15.73 3.06
C LYS A 572 -3.19 -14.50 2.81
N LYS A 573 -2.40 -14.07 3.79
CA LYS A 573 -1.44 -12.96 3.60
C LYS A 573 -0.32 -13.34 2.62
N GLN A 574 0.21 -14.55 2.72
CA GLN A 574 1.19 -15.04 1.75
C GLN A 574 0.59 -15.19 0.35
N LEU A 575 -0.67 -15.63 0.24
CA LEU A 575 -1.39 -15.66 -1.05
C LEU A 575 -1.62 -14.26 -1.63
N ASN A 576 -1.91 -13.26 -0.79
CA ASN A 576 -1.96 -11.87 -1.24
C ASN A 576 -0.58 -11.36 -1.69
N LEU A 577 0.49 -11.67 -0.95
CA LEU A 577 1.86 -11.32 -1.35
C LEU A 577 2.24 -11.97 -2.68
N LEU A 578 1.84 -13.23 -2.90
CA LEU A 578 2.01 -13.93 -4.16
C LEU A 578 1.28 -13.21 -5.30
N ALA A 579 0.04 -12.77 -5.07
CA ALA A 579 -0.71 -11.97 -6.03
C ALA A 579 -0.01 -10.63 -6.33
N GLU A 580 0.45 -9.89 -5.30
CA GLU A 580 1.18 -8.62 -5.50
C GLU A 580 2.45 -8.81 -6.33
N LYS A 581 3.21 -9.88 -6.04
CA LYS A 581 4.38 -10.25 -6.83
C LYS A 581 3.99 -10.54 -8.26
N ALA A 582 3.02 -11.43 -8.51
CA ALA A 582 2.58 -11.71 -9.87
C ALA A 582 2.14 -10.45 -10.63
N LEU A 583 1.42 -9.54 -9.99
CA LEU A 583 1.02 -8.26 -10.60
C LEU A 583 2.22 -7.33 -10.88
N ALA A 584 3.31 -7.42 -10.12
CA ALA A 584 4.51 -6.61 -10.33
C ALA A 584 5.42 -7.17 -11.44
N GLN A 585 5.63 -8.49 -11.49
CA GLN A 585 6.58 -9.17 -12.39
C GLN A 585 5.91 -9.91 -13.56
N GLY A 586 4.57 -9.89 -13.65
CA GLY A 586 3.79 -10.59 -14.67
C GLY A 586 3.47 -12.05 -14.32
N SER A 587 4.31 -12.72 -13.53
CA SER A 587 3.99 -14.04 -12.97
C SER A 587 4.65 -14.31 -11.62
N ALA A 588 4.16 -15.25 -10.82
CA ALA A 588 4.83 -15.68 -9.59
C ALA A 588 4.50 -17.13 -9.19
N VAL A 589 5.41 -17.78 -8.47
CA VAL A 589 5.28 -19.16 -7.96
C VAL A 589 5.17 -19.18 -6.44
N GLY A 590 4.07 -19.74 -5.92
CA GLY A 590 3.86 -20.00 -4.50
C GLY A 590 4.00 -21.48 -4.16
N ILE A 591 4.62 -21.80 -3.02
CA ILE A 591 4.68 -23.18 -2.50
C ILE A 591 3.94 -23.28 -1.17
N GLY A 592 3.00 -24.22 -1.06
CA GLY A 592 2.35 -24.64 0.18
C GLY A 592 2.48 -26.15 0.39
N HIS A 593 1.93 -26.70 1.47
CA HIS A 593 2.09 -28.13 1.80
C HIS A 593 0.76 -28.79 2.18
N VAL A 594 0.66 -30.09 1.92
CA VAL A 594 -0.27 -30.99 2.64
C VAL A 594 0.35 -31.44 3.98
N GLY A 595 -0.27 -32.41 4.65
CA GLY A 595 0.15 -32.89 5.97
C GLY A 595 -0.31 -31.96 7.09
N ASN A 596 0.41 -31.90 8.21
CA ASN A 596 0.03 -31.08 9.37
C ASN A 596 -0.25 -29.61 8.99
N GLY A 597 -1.54 -29.23 9.05
CA GLY A 597 -2.04 -27.91 8.70
C GLY A 597 -2.38 -27.71 7.21
N GLY A 598 -2.29 -28.76 6.39
CA GLY A 598 -2.65 -28.75 4.97
C GLY A 598 -4.14 -28.46 4.73
N ASP A 599 -5.02 -28.83 5.67
CA ASP A 599 -6.44 -28.45 5.67
C ASP A 599 -6.61 -26.92 5.71
N LYS A 600 -5.77 -26.22 6.48
CA LYS A 600 -5.75 -24.76 6.58
C LYS A 600 -5.19 -24.13 5.32
N THR A 601 -4.16 -24.74 4.73
CA THR A 601 -3.59 -24.31 3.44
C THR A 601 -4.65 -24.42 2.35
N ALA A 602 -5.33 -25.55 2.24
CA ALA A 602 -6.38 -25.79 1.25
C ALA A 602 -7.54 -24.78 1.41
N ARG A 603 -7.98 -24.58 2.66
CA ARG A 603 -9.00 -23.58 2.98
C ARG A 603 -8.58 -22.17 2.56
N ALA A 604 -7.35 -21.75 2.87
CA ALA A 604 -6.87 -20.42 2.53
C ALA A 604 -6.79 -20.21 1.01
N ILE A 605 -6.28 -21.18 0.26
CA ILE A 605 -6.24 -21.14 -1.21
C ILE A 605 -7.66 -21.01 -1.77
N LYS A 606 -8.56 -21.91 -1.35
CA LYS A 606 -9.97 -21.90 -1.79
C LYS A 606 -10.66 -20.56 -1.54
N GLU A 607 -10.44 -19.96 -0.36
CA GLU A 607 -11.04 -18.67 -0.01
C GLU A 607 -10.39 -17.48 -0.75
N MET A 608 -9.14 -17.60 -1.22
CA MET A 608 -8.42 -16.52 -1.90
C MET A 608 -8.49 -16.54 -3.42
N ILE A 609 -8.77 -17.69 -4.04
CA ILE A 609 -8.95 -17.80 -5.50
C ILE A 609 -9.85 -16.70 -6.06
N PRO A 610 -11.11 -16.52 -5.60
CA PRO A 610 -11.98 -15.49 -6.18
C PRO A 610 -11.47 -14.06 -5.95
N VAL A 611 -10.74 -13.84 -4.84
CA VAL A 611 -10.14 -12.54 -4.52
C VAL A 611 -8.98 -12.23 -5.45
N MET A 612 -8.12 -13.21 -5.72
CA MET A 612 -6.98 -13.06 -6.63
C MET A 612 -7.44 -12.91 -8.08
N GLU A 613 -8.43 -13.69 -8.53
CA GLU A 613 -9.00 -13.56 -9.87
C GLU A 613 -9.63 -12.19 -10.10
N ALA A 614 -10.37 -11.66 -9.12
CA ALA A 614 -10.94 -10.32 -9.19
C ALA A 614 -9.87 -9.20 -9.30
N ARG A 615 -8.62 -9.50 -8.91
CA ARG A 615 -7.47 -8.60 -9.02
C ARG A 615 -6.67 -8.78 -10.32
N GLY A 616 -7.15 -9.62 -11.24
CA GLY A 616 -6.49 -9.87 -12.52
C GLY A 616 -5.44 -10.98 -12.47
N ILE A 617 -5.50 -11.88 -11.48
CA ILE A 617 -4.69 -13.09 -11.44
C ILE A 617 -5.33 -14.20 -12.28
N GLU A 618 -4.52 -14.90 -13.06
CA GLU A 618 -4.83 -16.16 -13.71
C GLU A 618 -4.05 -17.28 -13.03
N PHE A 619 -4.75 -18.30 -12.52
CA PHE A 619 -4.10 -19.50 -11.99
C PHE A 619 -3.69 -20.40 -13.13
N VAL A 620 -2.42 -20.83 -13.15
CA VAL A 620 -1.81 -21.63 -14.20
C VAL A 620 -1.01 -22.79 -13.62
N TYR A 621 -0.66 -23.76 -14.47
CA TYR A 621 0.29 -24.81 -14.08
C TYR A 621 1.72 -24.28 -14.02
N LEU A 622 2.58 -24.97 -13.27
CA LEU A 622 3.98 -24.58 -13.14
C LEU A 622 4.68 -24.60 -14.51
N SER A 623 4.33 -25.54 -15.38
CA SER A 623 4.86 -25.63 -16.75
C SER A 623 4.66 -24.38 -17.60
N GLU A 624 3.71 -23.51 -17.25
CA GLU A 624 3.48 -22.26 -17.97
C GLU A 624 4.38 -21.10 -17.52
N LEU A 625 5.10 -21.28 -16.40
CA LEU A 625 5.94 -20.24 -15.78
C LEU A 625 7.45 -20.56 -15.82
N VAL A 626 7.81 -21.72 -16.34
CA VAL A 626 9.22 -22.09 -16.58
C VAL A 626 9.70 -21.52 -17.92
N HIS A 627 10.97 -21.16 -18.01
CA HIS A 627 11.59 -20.54 -19.18
C HIS A 627 12.96 -21.15 -19.50
#